data_AF-A0A1C6EAQ7-F1
#
_entry.id   AF-A0A1C6EAQ7-F1
#
_cell.length_a   1.000
_cell.length_b   1.000
_cell.length_c   1.000
_cell.angle_alpha   90.00
_cell.angle_beta   90.00
_cell.angle_gamma   90.00
#
_symmetry.space_group_name_H-M   'P 1'
#
loop_
_entity.id
_entity.type
_entity.pdbx_description
1 polymer ?
#
loop_
_entity_poly.entity_id
_entity_poly.type
_entity_poly.pdbx_seq_one_letter_code
_entity_poly.pdbx_strand_id
1 'polypeptide(L)'
;MKKIFLLLVTALFLLSLYGCNTSSSSNNPTEQTTVTNTDDLSLDSDIETTELNHDYEIYNNGKKVDTLNLYGLFKQIDNGFIYSKINKDSPNEMEYYRYYLDKKNSVKLGSIKNWSMQIHDKAYVNNHLCFTSSTGDITDEENRTLEFIDIDLNKNKMTTVFSDKGGFPYDTVTGADNLVIITKVLDNGTSLELYDTETQKFKQLKYLEFDDKNSIGETRNYKKSFN
;
A
#
# COMPACT_ATOMS: atom_id res chain seq x y z
N MET A 1 -52.66 -7.95 2.99
CA MET A 1 -51.22 -8.03 3.33
C MET A 1 -50.28 -7.80 2.13
N LYS A 2 -50.43 -8.49 0.97
CA LYS A 2 -49.56 -8.26 -0.22
C LYS A 2 -49.55 -6.83 -0.77
N LYS A 3 -50.69 -6.12 -0.80
CA LYS A 3 -50.77 -4.74 -1.33
C LYS A 3 -50.12 -3.68 -0.41
N ILE A 4 -50.13 -3.91 0.91
CA ILE A 4 -49.49 -3.02 1.89
C ILE A 4 -47.97 -3.23 1.88
N PHE A 5 -47.53 -4.48 1.72
CA PHE A 5 -46.11 -4.81 1.60
C PHE A 5 -45.49 -4.22 0.34
N LEU A 6 -46.20 -4.28 -0.80
CA LEU A 6 -45.73 -3.66 -2.04
C LEU A 6 -45.59 -2.13 -1.89
N LEU A 7 -46.55 -1.48 -1.22
CA LEU A 7 -46.54 -0.04 -1.00
C LEU A 7 -45.35 0.40 -0.12
N LEU A 8 -45.03 -0.37 0.92
CA LEU A 8 -43.90 -0.14 1.82
C LEU A 8 -42.54 -0.32 1.12
N VAL A 9 -42.42 -1.32 0.23
CA VAL A 9 -41.20 -1.55 -0.55
C VAL A 9 -41.00 -0.44 -1.59
N THR A 10 -42.05 0.05 -2.25
CA THR A 10 -41.93 1.21 -3.15
C THR A 10 -41.60 2.51 -2.42
N ALA A 11 -42.12 2.72 -1.20
CA ALA A 11 -41.80 3.91 -0.41
C ALA A 11 -40.33 3.93 0.04
N LEU A 12 -39.78 2.78 0.44
CA LEU A 12 -38.35 2.65 0.76
C LEU A 12 -37.44 2.90 -0.45
N PHE A 13 -37.83 2.44 -1.63
CA PHE A 13 -37.06 2.64 -2.87
C PHE A 13 -37.08 4.10 -3.34
N LEU A 14 -38.17 4.83 -3.11
CA LEU A 14 -38.27 6.27 -3.44
C LEU A 14 -37.49 7.14 -2.46
N LEU A 15 -37.35 6.73 -1.19
CA LEU A 15 -36.52 7.43 -0.20
C LEU A 15 -35.01 7.31 -0.47
N SER A 16 -34.55 6.22 -1.10
CA SER A 16 -33.15 6.09 -1.54
C SER A 16 -32.80 6.94 -2.77
N LEU A 17 -33.79 7.48 -3.48
CA LEU A 17 -33.57 8.33 -4.67
C LEU A 17 -33.54 9.84 -4.35
N TYR A 18 -33.77 10.24 -3.10
CA TYR A 18 -33.67 11.64 -2.64
C TYR A 18 -32.37 11.97 -1.88
N GLY A 19 -31.35 11.11 -2.01
CA GLY A 19 -30.03 11.28 -1.39
C GLY A 19 -28.96 11.91 -2.30
N CYS A 20 -29.32 12.84 -3.18
CA CYS A 20 -28.34 13.69 -3.87
C CYS A 20 -28.78 15.15 -3.75
N ASN A 21 -28.50 15.78 -2.61
CA ASN A 21 -28.31 17.21 -2.61
C ASN A 21 -27.00 17.48 -3.36
N THR A 22 -27.13 17.86 -4.63
CA THR A 22 -26.11 18.68 -5.28
C THR A 22 -26.04 19.99 -4.50
N SER A 23 -25.12 20.07 -3.53
CA SER A 23 -24.64 21.37 -3.08
C SER A 23 -23.95 22.00 -4.27
N SER A 24 -24.65 22.91 -4.95
CA SER A 24 -24.05 23.85 -5.88
C SER A 24 -23.02 24.64 -5.09
N SER A 25 -21.75 24.25 -5.20
CA SER A 25 -20.65 25.08 -4.73
C SER A 25 -20.71 26.36 -5.56
N SER A 26 -20.96 27.48 -4.88
CA SER A 26 -20.85 28.79 -5.48
C SER A 26 -19.40 28.95 -5.95
N ASN A 27 -19.21 29.12 -7.26
CA ASN A 27 -17.95 29.55 -7.84
C ASN A 27 -17.61 30.93 -7.26
N ASN A 28 -16.87 30.96 -6.15
CA ASN A 28 -16.15 32.17 -5.79
C ASN A 28 -15.06 32.36 -6.86
N PRO A 29 -14.88 33.59 -7.40
CA PRO A 29 -13.76 33.85 -8.29
C PRO A 29 -12.48 33.55 -7.51
N THR A 30 -11.64 32.69 -8.08
CA THR A 30 -10.33 32.34 -7.56
C THR A 30 -9.57 33.65 -7.35
N GLU A 31 -9.40 34.07 -6.10
CA GLU A 31 -8.37 35.04 -5.77
C GLU A 31 -7.06 34.38 -6.16
N GLN A 32 -6.51 34.84 -7.28
CA GLN A 32 -5.21 34.43 -7.76
C GLN A 32 -4.20 34.90 -6.72
N THR A 33 -3.75 33.99 -5.86
CA THR A 33 -2.68 34.29 -4.92
C THR A 33 -1.45 34.68 -5.74
N THR A 34 -1.09 35.96 -5.69
CA THR A 34 0.15 36.44 -6.26
C THR A 34 1.29 35.71 -5.56
N VAL A 35 1.96 34.80 -6.27
CA VAL A 35 3.17 34.16 -5.78
C VAL A 35 4.23 35.24 -5.67
N THR A 36 4.49 35.73 -4.46
CA THR A 36 5.73 36.44 -4.18
C THR A 36 6.86 35.46 -4.39
N ASN A 37 7.76 35.75 -5.34
CA ASN A 37 9.01 35.02 -5.55
C ASN A 37 9.67 34.80 -4.18
N THR A 38 9.59 33.57 -3.71
CA THR A 38 10.32 33.12 -2.54
C THR A 38 11.56 32.49 -3.12
N ASP A 39 12.60 33.29 -3.35
CA ASP A 39 13.96 32.82 -3.66
C ASP A 39 14.62 32.16 -2.42
N ASP A 40 13.80 31.56 -1.56
CA ASP A 40 14.18 30.83 -0.37
C ASP A 40 13.33 29.55 -0.31
N LEU A 41 13.62 28.65 -1.26
CA LEU A 41 13.25 27.24 -1.19
C LEU A 41 14.37 26.46 -0.48
N SER A 42 14.91 27.00 0.61
CA SER A 42 15.49 26.12 1.61
C SER A 42 14.31 25.35 2.21
N LEU A 43 14.04 24.15 1.67
CA LEU A 43 13.33 23.13 2.43
C LEU A 43 14.08 23.04 3.75
N ASP A 44 13.40 23.40 4.84
CA ASP A 44 13.90 23.29 6.20
C ASP A 44 14.51 21.89 6.33
N SER A 45 15.83 21.81 6.25
CA SER A 45 16.61 20.56 6.16
C SER A 45 16.60 19.78 7.47
N ASP A 46 15.79 20.26 8.41
CA ASP A 46 15.93 20.06 9.84
C ASP A 46 14.76 19.27 10.43
N ILE A 47 13.79 18.81 9.62
CA ILE A 47 12.89 17.72 10.07
C ILE A 47 13.74 16.46 10.14
N GLU A 48 14.24 16.14 11.34
CA GLU A 48 14.77 14.81 11.59
C GLU A 48 13.66 13.82 11.23
N THR A 49 13.88 12.98 10.21
CA THR A 49 12.94 11.93 9.75
C THR A 49 12.32 11.09 10.88
N THR A 50 12.96 11.02 12.06
CA THR A 50 12.47 10.36 13.26
C THR A 50 11.26 11.06 13.89
N GLU A 51 11.08 12.36 13.65
CA GLU A 51 9.93 13.18 14.06
C GLU A 51 8.67 12.86 13.26
N LEU A 52 8.78 12.10 12.15
CA LEU A 52 7.63 11.63 11.39
C LEU A 52 6.87 10.50 12.09
N ASN A 53 7.53 9.80 13.02
CA ASN A 53 6.85 8.85 13.89
C ASN A 53 5.87 9.59 14.80
N HIS A 54 4.62 9.14 14.85
CA HIS A 54 3.60 9.73 15.69
C HIS A 54 2.96 8.72 16.62
N ASP A 55 2.46 9.23 17.74
CA ASP A 55 1.74 8.43 18.71
C ASP A 55 0.30 8.19 18.25
N TYR A 56 -0.07 6.92 18.23
CA TYR A 56 -1.39 6.41 17.85
C TYR A 56 -2.00 5.69 19.05
N GLU A 57 -3.08 6.24 19.59
CA GLU A 57 -3.76 5.67 20.74
C GLU A 57 -4.64 4.49 20.36
N ILE A 58 -4.48 3.36 21.04
CA ILE A 58 -5.31 2.17 20.85
C ILE A 58 -6.45 2.19 21.86
N TYR A 59 -7.67 1.96 21.37
CA TYR A 59 -8.87 1.87 22.18
C TYR A 59 -9.49 0.47 22.09
N ASN A 60 -10.06 0.00 23.20
CA ASN A 60 -10.92 -1.18 23.26
C ASN A 60 -12.19 -0.84 24.03
N ASN A 61 -13.36 -1.03 23.42
CA ASN A 61 -14.66 -0.65 23.97
C ASN A 61 -14.69 0.79 24.53
N GLY A 62 -14.11 1.73 23.77
CA GLY A 62 -14.08 3.16 24.12
C GLY A 62 -13.10 3.54 25.23
N LYS A 63 -12.32 2.59 25.78
CA LYS A 63 -11.26 2.88 26.75
C LYS A 63 -9.89 2.79 26.10
N LYS A 64 -9.04 3.78 26.35
CA LYS A 64 -7.62 3.73 25.95
C LYS A 64 -6.95 2.53 26.60
N VAL A 65 -6.33 1.69 25.78
CA VAL A 65 -5.60 0.49 26.20
C VAL A 65 -4.10 0.72 26.19
N ASP A 66 -3.61 1.45 25.19
CA ASP A 66 -2.18 1.68 24.94
C ASP A 66 -1.95 2.83 23.93
N THR A 67 -0.68 3.14 23.67
CA THR A 67 -0.23 4.06 22.62
C THR A 67 0.93 3.43 21.84
N LEU A 68 0.83 3.38 20.51
CA LEU A 68 1.91 2.95 19.62
C LEU A 68 2.59 4.17 19.00
N ASN A 69 3.91 4.13 18.88
CA ASN A 69 4.65 5.11 18.08
C ASN A 69 4.93 4.51 16.71
N LEU A 70 4.32 5.06 15.65
CA LEU A 70 4.31 4.46 14.31
C LEU A 70 4.48 5.48 13.18
N TYR A 71 4.85 4.98 12.00
CA TYR A 71 4.88 5.69 10.73
C TYR A 71 4.68 4.69 9.58
N GLY A 72 3.86 5.03 8.59
CA GLY A 72 3.60 4.20 7.41
C GLY A 72 2.54 3.12 7.65
N LEU A 73 2.94 1.85 7.75
CA LEU A 73 2.04 0.71 7.90
C LEU A 73 1.30 0.76 9.25
N PHE A 74 -0.02 0.59 9.19
CA PHE A 74 -0.85 0.23 10.33
C PHE A 74 -1.98 -0.68 9.86
N LYS A 75 -2.02 -1.91 10.40
CA LYS A 75 -3.01 -2.93 10.01
C LYS A 75 -3.48 -3.71 11.23
N GLN A 76 -4.78 -3.75 11.44
CA GLN A 76 -5.38 -4.64 12.44
C GLN A 76 -5.30 -6.11 12.00
N ILE A 77 -5.04 -6.98 12.97
CA ILE A 77 -5.08 -8.44 12.88
C ILE A 77 -5.85 -8.99 14.10
N ASP A 78 -6.20 -10.28 14.08
CA ASP A 78 -7.09 -10.88 15.07
C ASP A 78 -6.69 -10.64 16.53
N ASN A 79 -5.39 -10.62 16.83
CA ASN A 79 -4.86 -10.46 18.18
C ASN A 79 -4.11 -9.14 18.43
N GLY A 80 -4.24 -8.16 17.54
CA GLY A 80 -3.61 -6.85 17.71
C GLY A 80 -3.36 -6.14 16.39
N PHE A 81 -2.14 -5.65 16.19
CA PHE A 81 -1.79 -4.81 15.04
C PHE A 81 -0.43 -5.19 14.47
N ILE A 82 -0.26 -4.99 13.17
CA ILE A 82 1.04 -4.86 12.52
C ILE A 82 1.24 -3.38 12.26
N TYR A 83 2.40 -2.86 12.60
CA TYR A 83 2.73 -1.46 12.33
C TYR A 83 4.20 -1.33 11.96
N SER A 84 4.54 -0.23 11.30
CA SER A 84 5.93 0.16 11.06
C SER A 84 6.27 1.46 11.77
N LYS A 85 7.56 1.74 11.90
CA LYS A 85 8.10 3.03 12.35
C LYS A 85 9.50 3.23 11.79
N ILE A 86 9.90 4.48 11.64
CA ILE A 86 11.27 4.85 11.27
C ILE A 86 12.18 4.57 12.47
N ASN A 87 13.33 3.94 12.23
CA ASN A 87 14.35 3.74 13.25
C ASN A 87 14.92 5.10 13.69
N LYS A 88 14.93 5.37 15.00
CA LYS A 88 15.45 6.63 15.56
C LYS A 88 16.94 6.82 15.33
N ASP A 89 17.70 5.73 15.31
CA ASP A 89 19.15 5.77 15.11
C ASP A 89 19.52 5.66 13.62
N SER A 90 18.55 5.38 12.74
CA SER A 90 18.75 5.23 11.30
C SER A 90 17.53 5.71 10.51
N PRO A 91 17.49 7.01 10.12
CA PRO A 91 16.44 7.65 9.32
C PRO A 91 15.87 6.85 8.15
N ASN A 92 16.75 6.12 7.47
CA ASN A 92 16.44 5.38 6.26
C ASN A 92 16.19 3.90 6.55
N GLU A 93 15.94 3.52 7.80
CA GLU A 93 15.55 2.17 8.16
C GLU A 93 14.11 2.14 8.65
N MET A 94 13.25 1.45 7.91
CA MET A 94 11.86 1.18 8.32
C MET A 94 11.82 -0.11 9.11
N GLU A 95 11.34 -0.06 10.34
CA GLU A 95 11.17 -1.22 11.21
C GLU A 95 9.71 -1.68 11.22
N TYR A 96 9.49 -3.00 11.27
CA TYR A 96 8.16 -3.60 11.30
C TYR A 96 7.94 -4.38 12.58
N TYR A 97 6.77 -4.21 13.18
CA TYR A 97 6.41 -4.77 14.47
C TYR A 97 5.03 -5.41 14.45
N ARG A 98 4.85 -6.43 15.28
CA ARG A 98 3.55 -6.95 15.66
C ARG A 98 3.27 -6.60 17.11
N TYR A 99 2.21 -5.84 17.34
CA TYR A 99 1.66 -5.57 18.65
C TYR A 99 0.61 -6.61 19.02
N TYR A 100 0.71 -7.15 20.23
CA TYR A 100 -0.25 -8.07 20.82
C TYR A 100 -1.11 -7.33 21.85
N LEU A 101 -2.44 -7.30 21.65
CA LEU A 101 -3.35 -6.53 22.49
C LEU A 101 -3.52 -7.12 23.90
N ASP A 102 -3.48 -8.45 24.01
CA ASP A 102 -3.58 -9.18 25.28
C ASP A 102 -2.34 -8.99 26.16
N LYS A 103 -1.16 -9.02 25.54
CA LYS A 103 0.14 -8.90 26.22
C LYS A 103 0.62 -7.46 26.36
N LYS A 104 0.03 -6.53 25.60
CA LYS A 104 0.42 -5.12 25.51
C LYS A 104 1.91 -4.95 25.21
N ASN A 105 2.39 -5.71 24.24
CA ASN A 105 3.79 -5.64 23.83
C ASN A 105 3.94 -5.81 22.33
N SER A 106 5.06 -5.29 21.83
CA SER A 106 5.45 -5.42 20.43
C SER A 106 6.61 -6.39 20.27
N VAL A 107 6.58 -7.16 19.19
CA VAL A 107 7.69 -8.00 18.72
C VAL A 107 8.18 -7.43 17.39
N LYS A 108 9.49 -7.18 17.27
CA LYS A 108 10.09 -6.76 16.00
C LYS A 108 10.07 -7.93 15.02
N LEU A 109 9.50 -7.71 13.85
CA LEU A 109 9.36 -8.69 12.77
C LEU A 109 10.56 -8.63 11.83
N GLY A 110 11.10 -7.43 11.61
CA GLY A 110 12.27 -7.16 10.77
C GLY A 110 12.40 -5.67 10.46
N SER A 111 13.25 -5.35 9.49
CA SER A 111 13.43 -3.99 8.99
C SER A 111 13.91 -3.98 7.54
N ILE A 112 13.67 -2.85 6.86
CA ILE A 112 14.17 -2.54 5.51
C ILE A 112 15.15 -1.38 5.67
N LYS A 113 16.39 -1.58 5.22
CA LYS A 113 17.43 -0.54 5.24
C LYS A 113 17.43 0.24 3.93
N ASN A 114 17.91 1.47 3.98
CA ASN A 114 17.85 2.42 2.86
C ASN A 114 16.44 2.52 2.27
N TRP A 115 15.42 2.40 3.14
CA TRP A 115 14.02 2.50 2.79
C TRP A 115 13.71 3.89 2.25
N SER A 116 12.96 3.91 1.15
CA SER A 116 12.60 5.16 0.48
C SER A 116 11.10 5.24 0.22
N MET A 117 10.49 4.12 -0.14
CA MET A 117 9.05 4.07 -0.36
C MET A 117 8.51 2.67 -0.08
N GLN A 118 7.30 2.61 0.47
CA GLN A 118 6.49 1.40 0.50
C GLN A 118 5.21 1.66 -0.29
N ILE A 119 4.86 0.74 -1.19
CA ILE A 119 3.59 0.85 -1.92
C ILE A 119 2.44 0.46 -1.00
N HIS A 120 1.31 1.16 -1.14
CA HIS A 120 0.13 0.96 -0.30
C HIS A 120 -0.52 -0.43 -0.51
N ASP A 121 -0.35 -0.99 -1.72
CA ASP A 121 -0.83 -2.30 -2.10
C ASP A 121 -0.13 -3.40 -1.31
N LYS A 122 -0.93 -4.34 -0.82
CA LYS A 122 -0.51 -5.41 0.08
C LYS A 122 -1.49 -6.56 0.03
N ALA A 123 -0.96 -7.77 0.16
CA ALA A 123 -1.72 -8.98 0.33
C ALA A 123 -1.67 -9.44 1.79
N TYR A 124 -2.81 -9.81 2.34
CA TYR A 124 -2.87 -10.50 3.63
C TYR A 124 -3.51 -11.86 3.42
N VAL A 125 -2.69 -12.89 3.41
CA VAL A 125 -3.07 -14.25 2.97
C VAL A 125 -2.40 -15.26 3.90
N ASN A 126 -3.13 -16.26 4.38
CA ASN A 126 -2.58 -17.34 5.24
C ASN A 126 -1.80 -16.87 6.49
N ASN A 127 -2.15 -15.72 7.08
CA ASN A 127 -1.41 -15.09 8.19
C ASN A 127 -0.01 -14.57 7.78
N HIS A 128 0.17 -14.30 6.49
CA HIS A 128 1.30 -13.58 5.93
C HIS A 128 0.84 -12.19 5.46
N LEU A 129 1.66 -11.17 5.69
CA LEU A 129 1.50 -9.85 5.09
C LEU A 129 2.60 -9.66 4.04
N CYS A 130 2.23 -9.52 2.77
CA CYS A 130 3.16 -9.36 1.68
C CYS A 130 2.96 -8.01 0.97
N PHE A 131 4.06 -7.36 0.59
CA PHE A 131 4.06 -6.05 -0.09
C PHE A 131 5.39 -5.79 -0.77
N THR A 132 5.43 -4.78 -1.64
CA THR A 132 6.66 -4.26 -2.25
C THR A 132 7.15 -3.01 -1.53
N SER A 133 8.48 -2.85 -1.46
CA SER A 133 9.13 -1.66 -0.93
C SER A 133 10.36 -1.33 -1.76
N SER A 134 10.57 -0.05 -2.04
CA SER A 134 11.76 0.44 -2.73
C SER A 134 12.81 0.91 -1.73
N THR A 135 14.07 0.62 -2.06
CA THR A 135 15.26 1.12 -1.36
C THR A 135 16.14 1.93 -2.31
N GLY A 136 16.92 2.87 -1.78
CA GLY A 136 17.79 3.76 -2.56
C GLY A 136 17.05 4.95 -3.20
N ASP A 137 17.59 5.54 -4.26
CA ASP A 137 16.94 6.69 -4.91
C ASP A 137 15.84 6.22 -5.86
N ILE A 138 14.57 6.37 -5.48
CA ILE A 138 13.41 5.89 -6.28
C ILE A 138 13.32 6.55 -7.67
N THR A 139 13.94 7.71 -7.86
CA THR A 139 13.93 8.45 -9.13
C THR A 139 15.03 8.02 -10.09
N ASP A 140 16.02 7.26 -9.60
CA ASP A 140 17.16 6.77 -10.37
C ASP A 140 17.12 5.24 -10.46
N GLU A 141 16.92 4.73 -11.68
CA GLU A 141 16.84 3.29 -11.93
C GLU A 141 18.11 2.53 -11.55
N GLU A 142 19.29 3.12 -11.73
CA GLU A 142 20.54 2.45 -11.39
C GLU A 142 20.77 2.36 -9.87
N ASN A 143 20.12 3.25 -9.12
CA ASN A 143 20.30 3.42 -7.69
C ASN A 143 19.07 3.04 -6.85
N ARG A 144 17.97 2.61 -7.48
CA ARG A 144 16.83 1.98 -6.80
C ARG A 144 16.92 0.46 -6.78
N THR A 145 16.31 -0.15 -5.78
CA THR A 145 16.03 -1.59 -5.74
C THR A 145 14.60 -1.79 -5.27
N LEU A 146 13.87 -2.70 -5.92
CA LEU A 146 12.54 -3.12 -5.50
C LEU A 146 12.65 -4.43 -4.72
N GLU A 147 12.19 -4.43 -3.48
CA GLU A 147 12.09 -5.63 -2.65
C GLU A 147 10.64 -6.09 -2.53
N PHE A 148 10.42 -7.40 -2.63
CA PHE A 148 9.16 -8.02 -2.22
C PHE A 148 9.34 -8.69 -0.87
N ILE A 149 8.51 -8.25 0.06
CA ILE A 149 8.57 -8.63 1.46
C ILE A 149 7.46 -9.61 1.77
N ASP A 150 7.79 -10.66 2.53
CA ASP A 150 6.86 -11.55 3.18
C ASP A 150 7.05 -11.51 4.71
N ILE A 151 6.03 -11.09 5.44
CA ILE A 151 5.97 -11.14 6.90
C ILE A 151 5.10 -12.34 7.32
N ASP A 152 5.75 -13.41 7.77
CA ASP A 152 5.11 -14.59 8.36
C ASP A 152 4.78 -14.33 9.84
N LEU A 153 3.50 -14.17 10.15
CA LEU A 153 3.03 -13.91 11.52
C LEU A 153 2.91 -15.19 12.36
N ASN A 154 2.98 -16.38 11.76
CA ASN A 154 3.11 -17.62 12.53
C ASN A 154 4.51 -17.71 13.15
N LYS A 155 5.52 -17.18 12.44
CA LYS A 155 6.93 -17.17 12.88
C LYS A 155 7.39 -15.83 13.47
N ASN A 156 6.57 -14.77 13.37
CA ASN A 156 6.94 -13.38 13.68
C ASN A 156 8.23 -12.97 12.95
N LYS A 157 8.31 -13.29 11.65
CA LYS A 157 9.52 -13.10 10.87
C LYS A 157 9.22 -12.44 9.54
N MET A 158 9.95 -11.37 9.25
CA MET A 158 10.03 -10.73 7.95
C MET A 158 11.13 -11.37 7.10
N THR A 159 10.86 -11.53 5.81
CA THR A 159 11.80 -12.06 4.81
C THR A 159 11.70 -11.23 3.53
N THR A 160 12.84 -10.78 3.01
CA THR A 160 12.93 -10.29 1.63
C THR A 160 12.98 -11.50 0.70
N VAL A 161 11.93 -11.68 -0.10
CA VAL A 161 11.74 -12.84 -0.96
C VAL A 161 12.44 -12.66 -2.31
N PHE A 162 12.35 -11.46 -2.89
CA PHE A 162 13.19 -11.03 -4.01
C PHE A 162 13.68 -9.59 -3.79
N SER A 163 14.75 -9.23 -4.49
CA SER A 163 15.39 -7.92 -4.46
C SER A 163 15.93 -7.61 -5.87
N ASP A 164 15.20 -6.80 -6.62
CA ASP A 164 15.45 -6.53 -8.03
C ASP A 164 16.01 -5.11 -8.19
N LYS A 165 17.29 -5.03 -8.61
CA LYS A 165 17.93 -3.75 -8.93
C LYS A 165 17.21 -3.10 -10.13
N GLY A 166 16.91 -1.81 -10.03
CA GLY A 166 16.16 -1.08 -11.05
C GLY A 166 14.66 -1.41 -11.13
N GLY A 167 14.18 -2.34 -10.30
CA GLY A 167 12.78 -2.76 -10.30
C GLY A 167 11.80 -1.60 -10.21
N PHE A 168 10.67 -1.71 -10.90
CA PHE A 168 9.70 -0.63 -11.01
C PHE A 168 9.00 -0.39 -9.66
N PRO A 169 9.07 0.82 -9.10
CA PRO A 169 8.66 1.05 -7.72
C PRO A 169 7.15 0.86 -7.49
N TYR A 170 6.32 0.90 -8.53
CA TYR A 170 4.86 0.84 -8.44
C TYR A 170 4.27 -0.51 -8.85
N ASP A 171 5.06 -1.58 -8.78
CA ASP A 171 4.55 -2.95 -8.88
C ASP A 171 3.43 -3.20 -7.85
N THR A 172 2.34 -3.82 -8.29
CA THR A 172 1.13 -3.98 -7.45
C THR A 172 1.09 -5.35 -6.79
N VAL A 173 0.61 -5.41 -5.56
CA VAL A 173 0.44 -6.66 -4.80
C VAL A 173 -0.98 -6.77 -4.27
N THR A 174 -1.64 -7.90 -4.52
CA THR A 174 -2.98 -8.19 -3.96
C THR A 174 -3.12 -9.66 -3.56
N GLY A 175 -4.09 -9.98 -2.71
CA GLY A 175 -4.40 -11.35 -2.33
C GLY A 175 -5.58 -11.90 -3.12
N ALA A 176 -5.52 -13.19 -3.50
CA ALA A 176 -6.65 -13.93 -4.05
C ALA A 176 -6.62 -15.37 -3.52
N ASP A 177 -7.70 -15.77 -2.83
CA ASP A 177 -7.78 -17.03 -2.10
C ASP A 177 -6.57 -17.22 -1.17
N ASN A 178 -5.77 -18.26 -1.41
CA ASN A 178 -4.59 -18.62 -0.61
C ASN A 178 -3.27 -18.18 -1.28
N LEU A 179 -3.33 -17.31 -2.30
CA LEU A 179 -2.17 -16.88 -3.06
C LEU A 179 -2.05 -15.35 -3.08
N VAL A 180 -0.82 -14.89 -3.27
CA VAL A 180 -0.50 -13.50 -3.53
C VAL A 180 -0.34 -13.32 -5.03
N ILE A 181 -1.00 -12.31 -5.59
CA ILE A 181 -0.87 -11.90 -6.99
C ILE A 181 0.04 -10.69 -7.05
N ILE A 182 1.02 -10.72 -7.93
CA ILE A 182 1.96 -9.63 -8.18
C ILE A 182 1.88 -9.28 -9.67
N THR A 183 1.79 -7.99 -9.98
CA THR A 183 2.06 -7.49 -11.33
C THR A 183 3.39 -6.75 -11.32
N LYS A 184 4.29 -7.15 -12.23
CA LYS A 184 5.63 -6.57 -12.32
C LYS A 184 5.83 -5.89 -13.65
N VAL A 185 6.34 -4.67 -13.62
CA VAL A 185 6.85 -3.99 -14.82
C VAL A 185 8.34 -4.30 -14.96
N LEU A 186 8.74 -4.77 -16.14
CA LEU A 186 10.08 -5.20 -16.50
C LEU A 186 10.53 -4.46 -17.75
N ASP A 187 11.83 -4.43 -18.03
CA ASP A 187 12.41 -3.68 -19.16
C ASP A 187 11.84 -4.07 -20.53
N ASN A 188 11.40 -5.32 -20.67
CA ASN A 188 10.92 -5.91 -21.92
C ASN A 188 9.46 -6.40 -21.84
N GLY A 189 8.73 -6.07 -20.78
CA GLY A 189 7.37 -6.58 -20.62
C GLY A 189 6.74 -6.36 -19.25
N THR A 190 5.59 -6.98 -19.07
CA THR A 190 4.90 -7.05 -17.78
C THR A 190 4.62 -8.51 -17.44
N SER A 191 4.93 -8.92 -16.21
CA SER A 191 4.59 -10.25 -15.71
C SER A 191 3.41 -10.19 -14.73
N LEU A 192 2.55 -11.20 -14.80
CA LEU A 192 1.55 -11.53 -13.79
C LEU A 192 2.00 -12.81 -13.11
N GLU A 193 2.28 -12.72 -11.82
CA GLU A 193 2.87 -13.80 -11.04
C GLU A 193 1.99 -14.15 -9.83
N LEU A 194 1.97 -15.44 -9.49
CA LEU A 194 1.43 -15.94 -8.24
C LEU A 194 2.59 -16.28 -7.30
N TYR A 195 2.48 -15.85 -6.06
CA TYR A 195 3.35 -16.24 -4.97
C TYR A 195 2.55 -17.05 -3.94
N ASP A 196 3.06 -18.23 -3.63
CA ASP A 196 2.52 -19.12 -2.61
C ASP A 196 3.30 -18.93 -1.30
N THR A 197 2.63 -18.45 -0.26
CA THR A 197 3.25 -18.13 1.04
C THR A 197 3.69 -19.36 1.83
N GLU A 198 3.09 -20.53 1.57
CA GLU A 198 3.43 -21.77 2.27
C GLU A 198 4.70 -22.39 1.67
N THR A 199 4.79 -22.44 0.34
CA THR A 199 5.92 -23.03 -0.37
C THR A 199 7.03 -22.02 -0.72
N GLN A 200 6.72 -20.72 -0.62
CA GLN A 200 7.58 -19.59 -0.99
C GLN A 200 8.02 -19.64 -2.45
N LYS A 201 7.15 -20.13 -3.34
CA LYS A 201 7.44 -20.28 -4.78
C LYS A 201 6.60 -19.33 -5.61
N PHE A 202 7.20 -18.88 -6.71
CA PHE A 202 6.54 -18.11 -7.74
C PHE A 202 6.06 -19.00 -8.88
N LYS A 203 4.96 -18.59 -9.49
CA LYS A 203 4.47 -19.11 -10.76
C LYS A 203 4.01 -17.96 -11.64
N GLN A 204 4.68 -17.77 -12.77
CA GLN A 204 4.22 -16.84 -13.80
C GLN A 204 2.94 -17.38 -14.45
N LEU A 205 1.89 -16.57 -14.47
CA LEU A 205 0.63 -16.88 -15.16
C LEU A 205 0.61 -16.34 -16.58
N LYS A 206 1.07 -15.12 -16.74
CA LYS A 206 1.06 -14.42 -18.02
C LYS A 206 2.25 -13.48 -18.08
N TYR A 207 2.79 -13.36 -19.28
CA TYR A 207 3.76 -12.36 -19.65
C TYR A 207 3.22 -11.64 -20.88
N LEU A 208 3.38 -10.33 -20.90
CA LEU A 208 3.01 -9.44 -22.00
C LEU A 208 4.26 -8.71 -22.43
N GLU A 209 4.74 -9.01 -23.63
CA GLU A 209 5.96 -8.40 -24.17
C GLU A 209 5.67 -6.96 -24.65
N PHE A 210 6.59 -6.05 -24.34
CA PHE A 210 6.67 -4.74 -24.99
C PHE A 210 8.13 -4.35 -25.22
N ASP A 211 8.35 -3.63 -26.29
CA ASP A 211 9.61 -2.96 -26.62
C ASP A 211 9.40 -1.46 -26.35
N ASP A 212 9.88 -1.01 -25.21
CA ASP A 212 9.70 0.38 -24.76
C ASP A 212 10.39 1.36 -25.71
N LYS A 213 11.60 0.99 -26.16
CA LYS A 213 12.44 1.78 -27.06
C LYS A 213 11.75 2.08 -28.39
N ASN A 214 11.05 1.09 -28.94
CA ASN A 214 10.32 1.24 -30.19
C ASN A 214 8.82 1.54 -29.99
N SER A 215 8.35 1.60 -28.74
CA SER A 215 6.94 1.77 -28.36
C SER A 215 6.00 0.77 -29.04
N ILE A 216 6.41 -0.50 -29.07
CA ILE A 216 5.66 -1.64 -29.65
C ILE A 216 5.29 -2.59 -28.51
N GLY A 217 4.09 -3.17 -28.51
CA GLY A 217 3.72 -4.17 -27.50
C GLY A 217 2.46 -4.95 -27.84
N GLU A 218 2.29 -6.10 -27.19
CA GLU A 218 1.16 -7.03 -27.44
C GLU A 218 -0.22 -6.36 -27.25
N THR A 219 -0.31 -5.29 -26.47
CA THR A 219 -1.54 -4.50 -26.25
C THR A 219 -2.08 -3.85 -27.53
N ARG A 220 -1.26 -3.64 -28.58
CA ARG A 220 -1.75 -3.15 -29.89
C ARG A 220 -2.52 -4.21 -30.69
N ASN A 221 -2.34 -5.50 -30.42
CA ASN A 221 -2.90 -6.56 -31.26
C ASN A 221 -4.37 -6.93 -30.94
N TYR A 222 -4.93 -6.45 -29.83
CA TYR A 222 -6.34 -6.72 -29.47
C TYR A 222 -7.36 -5.83 -30.21
N LYS A 223 -6.94 -4.87 -31.03
CA LYS A 223 -7.84 -3.96 -31.76
C LYS A 223 -8.53 -4.60 -32.98
N LYS A 224 -8.41 -5.92 -33.20
CA LYS A 224 -8.89 -6.59 -34.42
C LYS A 224 -10.08 -7.55 -34.26
N SER A 225 -10.69 -7.66 -33.07
CA SER A 225 -11.73 -8.68 -32.80
C SER A 225 -13.06 -8.10 -32.29
N PHE A 226 -13.40 -6.87 -32.64
CA PHE A 226 -14.76 -6.35 -32.49
C PHE A 226 -15.25 -5.85 -33.86
N ASN A 227 -15.76 -6.78 -34.67
CA ASN A 227 -16.67 -6.54 -35.79
C ASN A 227 -17.77 -7.57 -35.71
#